data_AF-A0A3S0QIJ4-F1
#
_entry.id   AF-A0A3S0QIJ4-F1
#
_cell.length_a   1.000
_cell.length_b   1.000
_cell.length_c   1.000
_cell.angle_alpha   90.00
_cell.angle_beta   90.00
_cell.angle_gamma   90.00
#
_symmetry.space_group_name_H-M   'P 1'
#
loop_
_entity.id
_entity.type
_entity.pdbx_description
1 polymer ?
#
loop_
_entity_poly.entity_id
_entity_poly.type
_entity_poly.pdbx_seq_one_letter_code
_entity_poly.pdbx_strand_id
1 'polypeptide(L)'
;MFLLQKTEIQNLFLGYLDRRNHALFKNIYHYKTGNKVQSKTVDSDMEGDPKSYFYQINDVISQNKKYYITQSTSILSSGLSSHCVKVFSIDNDGTLNDNAQLIKTQTGIKNQLRYEVDLTAASNRNNQIRNYTIEYDKKNKIISIPLILDNSKVTSKKIRYQFKGQYFEKI
;
A
#
# COMPACT_ATOMS: atom_id res chain seq x y z
N MET A 1 31.48 4.25 18.20
CA MET A 1 31.05 3.13 17.34
C MET A 1 29.64 2.73 17.72
N PHE A 2 28.64 3.13 16.93
CA PHE A 2 27.35 2.44 16.73
C PHE A 2 26.84 2.91 15.36
N LEU A 3 27.00 2.06 14.35
CA LEU A 3 26.47 2.22 13.00
C LEU A 3 24.97 1.91 13.04
N LEU A 4 24.13 2.92 12.78
CA LEU A 4 22.76 2.71 12.33
C LEU A 4 22.71 3.07 10.84
N GLN A 5 22.98 2.10 9.98
CA GLN A 5 22.61 2.20 8.57
C GLN A 5 21.08 2.15 8.49
N LYS A 6 20.44 3.32 8.48
CA LYS A 6 19.04 3.44 8.09
C LYS A 6 18.90 3.09 6.61
N THR A 7 18.49 1.85 6.33
CA THR A 7 17.87 1.50 5.05
C THR A 7 16.43 1.98 5.10
N GLU A 8 16.17 3.09 4.42
CA GLU A 8 14.86 3.72 4.33
C GLU A 8 14.43 3.68 2.86
N ILE A 9 13.23 3.17 2.59
CA ILE A 9 12.56 3.39 1.30
C ILE A 9 11.91 4.76 1.41
N GLN A 10 12.28 5.67 0.53
CA GLN A 10 11.61 6.95 0.35
C GLN A 10 10.97 6.94 -1.03
N ASN A 11 9.70 7.31 -1.11
CA ASN A 11 8.99 7.46 -2.38
C ASN A 11 9.02 8.93 -2.80
N LEU A 12 9.47 9.18 -4.03
CA LEU A 12 9.39 10.49 -4.67
C LEU A 12 8.22 10.48 -5.68
N PHE A 13 7.34 11.48 -5.57
CA PHE A 13 6.17 11.62 -6.46
C PHE A 13 6.43 12.70 -7.51
N LEU A 14 6.20 12.35 -8.76
CA LEU A 14 6.03 13.30 -9.87
C LEU A 14 4.61 13.07 -10.42
N GLY A 15 3.73 14.05 -10.22
CA GLY A 15 2.33 14.00 -10.63
C GLY A 15 1.97 15.12 -11.60
N TYR A 16 1.15 14.80 -12.61
CA TYR A 16 0.48 15.76 -13.49
C TYR A 16 -0.93 15.25 -13.84
N LEU A 17 -1.86 16.14 -14.15
CA LEU A 17 -3.23 15.81 -14.55
C LEU A 17 -3.29 15.65 -16.08
N ASP A 18 -3.73 14.49 -16.59
CA ASP A 18 -4.06 14.37 -18.02
C ASP A 18 -5.27 15.26 -18.37
N ARG A 19 -5.46 15.57 -19.67
CA ARG A 19 -6.61 16.30 -20.24
C ARG A 19 -7.98 15.71 -19.86
N ARG A 20 -8.01 14.46 -19.39
CA ARG A 20 -9.21 13.76 -18.87
C ARG A 20 -9.38 13.82 -17.34
N ASN A 21 -8.58 14.64 -16.64
CA ASN A 21 -8.55 14.76 -15.18
C ASN A 21 -8.18 13.47 -14.43
N HIS A 22 -7.52 12.51 -15.09
CA HIS A 22 -6.92 11.37 -14.40
C HIS A 22 -5.59 11.78 -13.76
N ALA A 23 -5.39 11.41 -12.51
CA ALA A 23 -4.13 11.64 -11.83
C ALA A 23 -3.10 10.59 -12.27
N LEU A 24 -2.08 11.03 -13.01
CA LEU A 24 -0.96 10.19 -13.42
C LEU A 24 0.20 10.43 -12.46
N PHE A 25 0.58 9.39 -11.71
CA PHE A 25 1.71 9.41 -10.77
C PHE A 25 2.82 8.48 -11.25
N LYS A 26 4.05 8.95 -11.47
CA LYS A 26 5.18 8.02 -11.61
C LYS A 26 5.77 7.74 -10.24
N ASN A 27 5.77 6.47 -9.81
CA ASN A 27 6.42 6.08 -8.56
C ASN A 27 7.88 5.71 -8.79
N ILE A 28 8.78 6.48 -8.17
CA ILE A 28 10.19 6.14 -8.09
C ILE A 28 10.49 5.78 -6.63
N TYR A 29 10.95 4.54 -6.43
CA TYR A 29 11.34 4.03 -5.13
C TYR A 29 12.83 4.29 -4.96
N HIS A 30 13.19 5.16 -4.02
CA HIS A 30 14.58 5.38 -3.62
C HIS A 30 14.87 4.56 -2.37
N TYR A 31 15.96 3.81 -2.39
CA TYR A 31 16.35 2.97 -1.26
C TYR A 31 17.86 2.92 -1.10
N LYS A 32 18.32 2.71 0.14
CA LYS A 32 19.73 2.73 0.50
C LYS A 32 20.24 1.35 0.93
N THR A 33 21.20 0.82 0.21
CA THR A 33 21.88 -0.46 0.50
C THR A 33 23.34 -0.20 0.82
N GLY A 34 23.70 -0.37 2.09
CA GLY A 34 25.01 0.04 2.60
C GLY A 34 25.23 1.55 2.42
N ASN A 35 26.22 1.91 1.59
CA ASN A 35 26.52 3.30 1.24
C ASN A 35 25.98 3.73 -0.14
N LYS A 36 25.29 2.85 -0.86
CA LYS A 36 24.74 3.13 -2.20
C LYS A 36 23.28 3.54 -2.08
N VAL A 37 22.89 4.54 -2.87
CA VAL A 37 21.48 4.90 -3.10
C VAL A 37 21.09 4.33 -4.46
N GLN A 38 19.95 3.65 -4.52
CA GLN A 38 19.42 3.03 -5.72
C GLN A 38 18.00 3.52 -5.96
N SER A 39 17.58 3.49 -7.23
CA SER A 39 16.25 3.89 -7.67
C SER A 39 15.64 2.77 -8.51
N LYS A 40 14.36 2.45 -8.29
CA LYS A 40 13.59 1.51 -9.13
C LYS A 40 12.23 2.12 -9.44
N THR A 41 11.77 1.98 -10.68
CA THR A 41 10.37 2.18 -11.06
C THR A 41 9.67 0.81 -11.06
N VAL A 42 8.45 0.76 -10.56
CA VAL A 42 7.67 -0.50 -10.42
C VAL A 42 6.37 -0.45 -11.22
N ASP A 43 6.04 0.70 -11.82
CA ASP A 43 4.84 0.87 -12.64
C ASP A 43 5.11 0.46 -14.09
N SER A 44 4.12 -0.13 -14.76
CA SER A 44 4.16 -0.34 -16.20
C SER A 44 4.17 1.01 -16.94
N ASP A 45 4.84 1.04 -18.09
CA ASP A 45 4.86 2.19 -19.00
C ASP A 45 3.59 2.30 -19.85
N MET A 46 2.54 1.53 -19.53
CA MET A 46 1.27 1.59 -20.26
C MET A 46 0.57 2.92 -19.97
N GLU A 47 0.29 3.65 -21.05
CA GLU A 47 -0.38 4.94 -21.02
C GLU A 47 -1.87 4.75 -20.65
N GLY A 48 -2.36 5.50 -19.66
CA GLY A 48 -3.78 5.54 -19.30
C GLY A 48 -4.18 4.81 -18.02
N ASP A 49 -3.29 4.01 -17.41
CA ASP A 49 -3.57 3.39 -16.11
C ASP A 49 -3.44 4.41 -14.97
N PRO A 50 -4.47 4.59 -14.13
CA PRO A 50 -4.40 5.48 -12.97
C PRO A 50 -3.40 4.92 -11.96
N LYS A 51 -2.22 5.53 -11.96
CA LYS A 51 -1.13 5.17 -11.08
C LYS A 51 -1.47 5.56 -9.64
N SER A 52 -0.90 4.86 -8.67
CA SER A 52 -1.19 5.12 -7.25
C SER A 52 -0.19 6.13 -6.69
N TYR A 53 -0.62 7.02 -5.80
CA TYR A 53 0.31 7.73 -4.92
C TYR A 53 0.44 6.96 -3.60
N PHE A 54 1.66 6.82 -3.12
CA PHE A 54 1.94 6.25 -1.80
C PHE A 54 1.95 7.37 -0.77
N TYR A 55 1.42 7.14 0.43
CA TYR A 55 1.34 8.21 1.44
C TYR A 55 1.86 7.80 2.81
N GLN A 56 2.08 6.49 3.03
CA GLN A 56 2.68 6.00 4.26
C GLN A 56 3.57 4.80 3.99
N ILE A 57 4.69 4.76 4.69
CA ILE A 57 5.61 3.63 4.74
C ILE A 57 5.83 3.29 6.22
N ASN A 58 5.61 2.03 6.56
CA ASN A 58 5.91 1.45 7.88
C ASN A 58 6.83 0.25 7.68
N ASP A 59 7.43 -0.26 8.76
CA ASP A 59 8.25 -1.46 8.68
C ASP A 59 8.02 -2.43 9.85
N VAL A 60 8.31 -3.70 9.57
CA VAL A 60 8.43 -4.77 10.56
C VAL A 60 9.61 -5.66 10.22
N ILE A 61 10.12 -6.37 11.23
CA ILE A 61 11.12 -7.41 11.06
C ILE A 61 10.43 -8.75 11.26
N SER A 62 10.59 -9.65 10.29
CA SER A 62 10.13 -11.04 10.34
C SER A 62 11.28 -11.95 9.91
N GLN A 63 11.62 -12.95 10.73
CA GLN A 63 12.70 -13.90 10.43
C GLN A 63 14.01 -13.24 9.98
N ASN A 64 14.47 -12.22 10.74
CA ASN A 64 15.66 -11.42 10.45
C ASN A 64 15.64 -10.64 9.13
N LYS A 65 14.50 -10.59 8.43
CA LYS A 65 14.30 -9.80 7.21
C LYS A 65 13.41 -8.61 7.50
N LYS A 66 13.82 -7.43 7.02
CA LYS A 66 13.03 -6.20 7.12
C LYS A 66 12.03 -6.13 5.97
N TYR A 67 10.78 -5.87 6.30
CA TYR A 67 9.69 -5.68 5.35
C TYR A 67 9.14 -4.26 5.49
N TYR A 68 8.80 -3.66 4.36
CA TYR A 68 8.20 -2.35 4.26
C TYR A 68 6.74 -2.51 3.86
N ILE A 69 5.85 -1.92 4.64
CA ILE A 69 4.41 -1.95 4.45
C ILE A 69 4.00 -0.56 4.02
N THR A 70 3.62 -0.47 2.76
CA THR A 70 3.28 0.78 2.11
C THR A 70 1.77 0.89 1.93
N GLN A 71 1.26 2.12 1.95
CA GLN A 71 -0.13 2.42 1.67
C GLN A 71 -0.21 3.34 0.47
N SER A 72 -1.10 3.02 -0.46
CA SER A 72 -1.32 3.83 -1.66
C SER A 72 -2.77 3.93 -2.06
N THR A 73 -3.05 4.98 -2.83
CA THR A 73 -4.37 5.25 -3.39
C THR A 73 -4.22 5.63 -4.87
N SER A 74 -5.01 5.01 -5.74
CA SER A 74 -5.27 5.48 -7.10
C SER A 74 -6.61 6.19 -7.14
N ILE A 75 -6.65 7.40 -7.69
CA ILE A 75 -7.89 8.12 -7.96
C ILE A 75 -8.27 7.84 -9.42
N LEU A 76 -9.37 7.10 -9.62
CA LEU A 76 -9.88 6.73 -10.94
C LEU A 76 -10.88 7.78 -11.45
N SER A 77 -11.68 8.35 -10.54
CA SER A 77 -12.57 9.48 -10.80
C SER A 77 -12.89 10.21 -9.49
N SER A 78 -13.76 11.22 -9.52
CA SER A 78 -14.26 11.88 -8.30
C SER A 78 -15.07 10.94 -7.38
N GLY A 79 -15.62 9.85 -7.92
CA GLY A 79 -16.43 8.88 -7.19
C GLY A 79 -15.80 7.49 -7.07
N LEU A 80 -14.69 7.21 -7.77
CA LEU A 80 -14.05 5.89 -7.80
C LEU A 80 -12.57 5.99 -7.41
N SER A 81 -12.15 5.17 -6.45
CA SER A 81 -10.76 5.07 -6.01
C SER A 81 -10.36 3.63 -5.68
N SER A 82 -9.09 3.28 -5.88
CA SER A 82 -8.52 2.01 -5.43
C SER A 82 -7.49 2.28 -4.34
N HIS A 83 -7.52 1.47 -3.28
CA HIS A 83 -6.65 1.58 -2.12
C HIS A 83 -5.86 0.28 -1.98
N CYS A 84 -4.57 0.40 -1.67
CA CYS A 84 -3.68 -0.74 -1.62
C CYS A 84 -2.73 -0.68 -0.42
N VAL A 85 -2.59 -1.79 0.29
CA VAL A 85 -1.42 -2.09 1.10
C VAL A 85 -0.51 -2.98 0.27
N LYS A 86 0.72 -2.53 0.00
CA LYS A 86 1.74 -3.34 -0.70
C LYS A 86 2.97 -3.56 0.17
N VAL A 87 3.47 -4.79 0.16
CA VAL A 87 4.64 -5.21 0.91
C VAL A 87 5.86 -5.26 0.00
N PHE A 88 6.95 -4.67 0.48
CA PHE A 88 8.25 -4.70 -0.15
C PHE A 88 9.29 -5.27 0.81
N SER A 89 10.39 -5.76 0.27
CA SER A 89 11.60 -6.02 1.04
C SER A 89 12.82 -5.69 0.19
N ILE A 90 13.99 -5.68 0.83
CA ILE A 90 15.27 -5.61 0.13
C ILE A 90 15.93 -6.97 0.37
N ASP A 91 16.27 -7.65 -0.72
CA ASP A 91 16.95 -8.94 -0.67
C ASP A 91 18.43 -8.76 -0.29
N ASN A 92 19.12 -9.85 0.05
CA ASN A 92 20.48 -9.78 0.60
C ASN A 92 21.51 -9.20 -0.39
N ASP A 93 21.25 -9.32 -1.68
CA ASP A 93 22.03 -8.73 -2.78
C ASP A 93 21.78 -7.21 -2.94
N GLY A 94 20.85 -6.67 -2.15
CA GLY A 94 20.43 -5.27 -2.20
C GLY A 94 19.30 -5.00 -3.19
N THR A 95 18.72 -6.01 -3.83
CA THR A 95 17.65 -5.81 -4.82
C THR A 95 16.31 -5.52 -4.14
N LEU A 96 15.57 -4.51 -4.63
CA LEU A 96 14.19 -4.28 -4.19
C LEU A 96 13.26 -5.40 -4.69
N ASN A 97 12.69 -6.13 -3.74
CA ASN A 97 11.71 -7.18 -3.96
C ASN A 97 10.31 -6.66 -3.67
N ASP A 98 9.56 -6.36 -4.73
CA ASP A 98 8.18 -5.88 -4.68
C ASP A 98 7.12 -6.99 -4.72
N ASN A 99 7.57 -8.25 -4.65
CA ASN A 99 6.75 -9.45 -4.52
C ASN A 99 6.84 -10.08 -3.12
N ALA A 100 7.44 -9.36 -2.16
CA ALA A 100 7.60 -9.81 -0.80
C ALA A 100 6.24 -10.14 -0.15
N GLN A 101 6.07 -11.38 0.30
CA GLN A 101 4.81 -11.85 0.89
C GLN A 101 4.87 -11.78 2.42
N LEU A 102 3.85 -11.17 3.04
CA LEU A 102 3.80 -11.02 4.49
C LEU A 102 2.37 -11.04 5.07
N ILE A 103 1.34 -11.07 4.23
CA ILE A 103 -0.05 -10.95 4.68
C ILE A 103 -0.74 -12.29 4.49
N LYS A 104 -1.06 -12.98 5.58
CA LYS A 104 -1.74 -14.28 5.54
C LYS A 104 -3.24 -14.05 5.38
N THR A 105 -3.79 -14.58 4.29
CA THR A 105 -5.23 -14.60 4.03
C THR A 105 -5.72 -16.05 3.94
N GLN A 106 -7.03 -16.24 3.81
CA GLN A 106 -7.62 -17.57 3.62
C GLN A 106 -7.13 -18.26 2.33
N THR A 107 -6.71 -17.48 1.32
CA THR A 107 -6.24 -17.99 0.01
C THR A 107 -4.72 -17.99 -0.11
N GLY A 108 -4.00 -17.94 1.02
CA GLY A 108 -2.54 -18.01 1.08
C GLY A 108 -1.88 -16.71 1.52
N ILE A 109 -0.56 -16.64 1.39
CA ILE A 109 0.23 -15.47 1.80
C ILE A 109 0.32 -14.52 0.60
N LYS A 110 -0.09 -13.27 0.80
CA LYS A 110 -0.18 -12.25 -0.22
C LYS A 110 0.89 -11.17 0.02
N ASN A 111 1.32 -10.55 -1.07
CA ASN A 111 2.16 -9.36 -1.07
C ASN A 111 1.34 -8.06 -0.99
N GLN A 112 0.02 -8.13 -1.16
CA GLN A 112 -0.84 -6.95 -1.10
C GLN A 112 -2.27 -7.25 -0.62
N LEU A 113 -2.93 -6.23 -0.10
CA LEU A 113 -4.38 -6.14 0.09
C LEU A 113 -4.88 -4.95 -0.73
N ARG A 114 -5.85 -5.17 -1.62
CA ARG A 114 -6.44 -4.12 -2.46
C ARG A 114 -7.95 -4.14 -2.34
N TYR A 115 -8.55 -2.95 -2.34
CA TYR A 115 -9.99 -2.78 -2.49
C TYR A 115 -10.29 -1.53 -3.31
N GLU A 116 -11.52 -1.45 -3.80
CA GLU A 116 -12.05 -0.28 -4.49
C GLU A 116 -13.18 0.34 -3.68
N VAL A 117 -13.35 1.64 -3.85
CA VAL A 117 -14.42 2.43 -3.27
C VAL A 117 -15.12 3.14 -4.40
N ASP A 118 -16.36 2.72 -4.67
CA ASP A 118 -17.26 3.33 -5.64
C ASP A 118 -18.38 4.08 -4.92
N LEU A 119 -18.21 5.38 -4.75
CA LEU A 119 -19.21 6.28 -4.17
C LEU A 119 -20.37 6.57 -5.12
N THR A 120 -20.26 6.24 -6.41
CA THR A 120 -21.33 6.42 -7.40
C THR A 120 -22.35 5.27 -7.36
N ALA A 121 -21.98 4.13 -6.80
CA ALA A 121 -22.86 2.99 -6.59
C ALA A 121 -24.15 3.39 -5.87
N ALA A 122 -25.28 2.82 -6.30
CA ALA A 122 -26.59 3.10 -5.71
C ALA A 122 -26.62 2.85 -4.19
N SER A 123 -25.88 1.85 -3.71
CA SER A 123 -25.73 1.49 -2.31
C SER A 123 -25.05 2.60 -1.47
N ASN A 124 -24.32 3.52 -2.10
CA ASN A 124 -23.56 4.59 -1.45
C ASN A 124 -24.19 5.99 -1.55
N ARG A 125 -25.30 6.19 -2.28
CA ARG A 125 -25.92 7.52 -2.49
C ARG A 125 -26.19 8.32 -1.22
N ASN A 126 -26.56 7.65 -0.13
CA ASN A 126 -26.84 8.28 1.18
C ASN A 126 -25.80 7.88 2.25
N ASN A 127 -24.60 7.46 1.84
CA ASN A 127 -23.60 6.98 2.78
C ASN A 127 -22.90 8.13 3.51
N GLN A 128 -22.88 8.09 4.84
CA GLN A 128 -22.21 9.08 5.67
C GLN A 128 -20.74 8.72 5.96
N ILE A 129 -20.30 7.51 5.57
CA ILE A 129 -18.94 7.05 5.81
C ILE A 129 -17.98 7.79 4.86
N ARG A 130 -17.18 8.68 5.43
CA ARG A 130 -16.19 9.49 4.69
C ARG A 130 -14.76 8.97 4.81
N ASN A 131 -14.47 8.18 5.85
CA ASN A 131 -13.16 7.58 6.04
C ASN A 131 -13.19 6.12 5.59
N TYR A 132 -12.69 5.89 4.38
CA TYR A 132 -12.48 4.57 3.78
C TYR A 132 -10.99 4.36 3.42
N THR A 133 -10.09 5.07 4.08
CA THR A 133 -8.64 4.91 3.88
C THR A 133 -8.12 3.72 4.68
N ILE A 134 -6.89 3.31 4.34
CA ILE A 134 -6.16 2.32 5.12
C ILE A 134 -5.59 3.01 6.35
N GLU A 135 -5.74 2.39 7.51
CA GLU A 135 -5.10 2.83 8.75
C GLU A 135 -4.00 1.85 9.16
N TYR A 136 -2.92 2.38 9.74
CA TYR A 136 -1.87 1.56 10.35
C TYR A 136 -1.55 2.04 11.76
N ASP A 137 -1.84 1.19 12.74
CA ASP A 137 -1.40 1.36 14.11
C ASP A 137 0.06 0.91 14.23
N LYS A 138 0.98 1.87 14.34
CA LYS A 138 2.42 1.59 14.47
C LYS A 138 2.77 0.85 15.75
N LYS A 139 2.07 1.13 16.86
CA LYS A 139 2.37 0.56 18.18
C LYS A 139 2.01 -0.93 18.19
N ASN A 140 0.80 -1.25 17.75
CA ASN A 140 0.27 -2.61 17.78
C ASN A 140 0.52 -3.39 16.48
N LYS A 141 1.08 -2.72 15.45
CA LYS A 141 1.33 -3.25 14.10
C LYS A 141 0.05 -3.83 13.50
N ILE A 142 -1.00 -3.02 13.46
CA ILE A 142 -2.32 -3.40 12.94
C ILE A 142 -2.62 -2.61 11.68
N ILE A 143 -2.88 -3.32 10.59
CA ILE A 143 -3.49 -2.78 9.36
C ILE A 143 -5.01 -2.86 9.54
N SER A 144 -5.71 -1.76 9.31
CA SER A 144 -7.17 -1.74 9.25
C SER A 144 -7.64 -1.24 7.88
N ILE A 145 -8.49 -2.02 7.22
CA ILE A 145 -9.15 -1.66 5.96
C ILE A 145 -10.67 -1.65 6.15
N PRO A 146 -11.42 -0.81 5.44
CA PRO A 146 -12.88 -0.86 5.47
C PRO A 146 -13.40 -2.20 4.95
N LEU A 147 -14.52 -2.66 5.50
CA LEU A 147 -15.29 -3.75 4.89
C LEU A 147 -16.17 -3.15 3.79
N ILE A 148 -15.92 -3.57 2.55
CA ILE A 148 -16.73 -3.29 1.37
C ILE A 148 -17.53 -4.54 1.04
N LEU A 149 -18.85 -4.41 0.88
CA LEU A 149 -19.73 -5.52 0.49
C LEU A 149 -19.75 -5.68 -1.03
N ASP A 150 -20.22 -6.84 -1.50
CA ASP A 150 -20.27 -7.19 -2.93
C ASP A 150 -21.09 -6.20 -3.78
N ASN A 151 -22.06 -5.49 -3.17
CA ASN A 151 -22.83 -4.42 -3.83
C ASN A 151 -22.15 -3.04 -3.75
N SER A 152 -20.83 -3.01 -3.57
CA SER A 152 -19.98 -1.83 -3.39
C SER A 152 -20.25 -1.00 -2.13
N LYS A 153 -21.13 -1.45 -1.22
CA LYS A 153 -21.46 -0.68 -0.02
C LYS A 153 -20.23 -0.53 0.87
N VAL A 154 -19.79 0.70 1.09
CA VAL A 154 -18.79 1.02 2.12
C VAL A 154 -19.47 0.94 3.49
N THR A 155 -18.90 0.17 4.41
CA THR A 155 -19.45 0.00 5.77
C THR A 155 -18.55 0.65 6.82
N SER A 156 -19.08 0.88 8.02
CA SER A 156 -18.31 1.40 9.16
C SER A 156 -17.45 0.31 9.82
N LYS A 157 -17.66 -0.95 9.45
CA LYS A 157 -16.87 -2.09 9.92
C LYS A 157 -15.52 -2.10 9.22
N LYS A 158 -14.53 -2.66 9.90
CA LYS A 158 -13.16 -2.80 9.39
C LYS A 158 -12.72 -4.25 9.47
N ILE A 159 -11.95 -4.67 8.47
CA ILE A 159 -11.15 -5.89 8.51
C ILE A 159 -9.77 -5.51 9.03
N ARG A 160 -9.27 -6.25 10.01
CA ARG A 160 -8.00 -5.95 10.67
C ARG A 160 -7.02 -7.09 10.51
N TYR A 161 -5.75 -6.75 10.30
CA TYR A 161 -4.64 -7.69 10.27
C TYR A 161 -3.56 -7.22 11.23
N GLN A 162 -3.15 -8.07 12.17
CA GLN A 162 -2.10 -7.77 13.13
C GLN A 162 -0.84 -8.58 12.80
N PHE A 163 0.33 -7.95 12.90
CA PHE A 163 1.59 -8.66 12.81
C PHE A 163 1.79 -9.58 14.03
N LYS A 164 1.90 -10.89 13.81
CA LYS A 164 2.08 -11.92 14.85
C LYS A 164 3.51 -12.46 14.94
N GLY A 165 4.49 -11.74 14.41
CA GLY A 165 5.91 -12.11 14.44
C GLY A 165 6.40 -12.74 13.15
N GLN A 166 5.57 -13.51 12.45
CA GLN A 166 5.88 -14.06 11.13
C GLN A 166 5.10 -13.36 10.01
N TYR A 167 3.77 -13.28 10.15
CA TYR A 167 2.86 -12.70 9.17
C TYR A 167 1.93 -11.67 9.82
N PHE A 168 1.35 -10.82 8.98
CA PHE A 168 0.10 -10.14 9.32
C PHE A 168 -1.06 -11.13 9.17
N GLU A 169 -1.78 -11.36 10.26
CA GLU A 169 -2.90 -12.31 10.33
C GLU A 169 -4.19 -11.59 10.70
N LYS A 170 -5.32 -12.01 10.11
CA LYS A 170 -6.63 -11.45 10.41
C LYS A 170 -6.99 -11.66 11.89
N ILE A 171 -7.52 -10.62 12.54
CA ILE A 171 -8.02 -10.65 13.92
C ILE A 171 -9.52 -10.35 14.00
#